data_AF-A0A6M1T119-F1
#
_entry.id   AF-A0A6M1T119-F1
#
_cell.length_a   1.000
_cell.length_b   1.000
_cell.length_c   1.000
_cell.angle_alpha   90.00
_cell.angle_beta   90.00
_cell.angle_gamma   90.00
#
_symmetry.space_group_name_H-M   'P 1'
#
loop_
_entity.id
_entity.type
_entity.pdbx_description
1 polymer ?
#
loop_
_entity_poly.entity_id
_entity_poly.type
_entity_poly.pdbx_seq_one_letter_code
_entity_poly.pdbx_strand_id
1 'polypeptide(L)' 'MASFYQINRICFLRNRSNIIITPHIASITQPSEVADQIVDNYKRALSGMELNHKVERQKGY' A
#
# COMPACT_ATOMS: atom_id res chain seq x y z
N MET A 1 17.66 -14.16 -18.21
CA MET A 1 17.64 -13.89 -16.76
C MET A 1 18.20 -12.49 -16.55
N ALA A 2 17.33 -11.47 -16.63
CA ALA A 2 17.76 -10.08 -16.60
C ALA A 2 18.23 -9.72 -15.19
N SER A 3 19.49 -9.35 -15.09
CA SER A 3 20.15 -8.94 -13.86
C SER A 3 19.45 -7.71 -13.29
N PHE A 4 18.84 -7.84 -12.12
CA PHE A 4 18.30 -6.74 -11.31
C PHE A 4 19.37 -5.71 -10.85
N TYR A 5 20.63 -5.89 -11.26
CA TYR A 5 21.77 -5.07 -10.86
C TYR A 5 22.08 -3.95 -11.87
N GLN A 6 21.19 -2.98 -12.10
CA GLN A 6 21.62 -1.77 -12.81
C GLN A 6 20.83 -0.49 -12.51
N ILE A 7 20.48 -0.25 -11.24
CA ILE A 7 20.07 1.09 -10.76
C ILE A 7 20.92 1.44 -9.53
N ASN A 8 22.16 1.84 -9.75
CA ASN A 8 23.06 2.41 -8.73
C ASN A 8 23.30 3.87 -9.17
N ARG A 9 23.23 4.94 -8.35
CA ARG A 9 23.91 5.08 -7.05
C ARG A 9 23.60 6.42 -6.31
N ILE A 10 22.37 6.94 -6.32
CA ILE A 10 22.09 8.31 -5.82
C ILE A 10 21.77 8.37 -4.30
N CYS A 11 21.16 7.33 -3.71
CA CYS A 11 20.71 7.40 -2.31
C CYS A 11 21.83 7.08 -1.30
N PHE A 12 22.26 8.08 -0.54
CA PHE A 12 23.33 7.98 0.47
C PHE A 12 23.01 6.98 1.60
N LEU A 13 21.74 6.76 1.94
CA LEU A 13 21.35 5.86 3.02
C LEU A 13 21.75 4.41 2.77
N ARG A 14 21.94 3.97 1.51
CA ARG A 14 22.40 2.60 1.18
C ARG A 14 23.83 2.29 1.63
N ASN A 15 24.65 3.31 1.94
CA ASN A 15 26.06 3.13 2.33
C ASN A 15 26.27 3.04 3.85
N ARG A 16 25.21 3.10 4.67
CA ARG A 16 25.30 3.04 6.14
C ARG A 16 25.05 1.62 6.63
N SER A 17 26.00 1.05 7.38
CA SER A 17 25.97 -0.35 7.84
C SER A 17 24.87 -0.65 8.87
N ASN A 18 24.29 0.37 9.50
CA ASN A 18 23.22 0.26 10.49
C ASN A 18 21.82 0.58 9.92
N ILE A 19 21.67 0.70 8.59
CA ILE A 19 20.38 0.99 7.95
C ILE A 19 20.01 -0.14 7.00
N ILE A 20 18.80 -0.68 7.16
CA ILE A 20 18.19 -1.65 6.25
C ILE A 20 17.10 -0.92 5.46
N ILE A 21 17.18 -0.99 4.12
CA ILE A 21 16.22 -0.36 3.22
C ILE A 21 15.46 -1.46 2.49
N THR A 22 14.13 -1.47 2.62
CA THR A 22 13.24 -2.32 1.83
C THR A 22 12.56 -1.49 0.73
N PRO A 23 12.34 -2.04 -0.47
CA PRO A 23 11.76 -1.31 -1.59
C PRO A 23 10.23 -1.15 -1.46
N HIS A 24 9.75 -0.55 -0.36
CA HIS A 24 8.33 -0.34 -0.07
C HIS A 24 7.48 -1.63 -0.15
N ILE A 25 8.04 -2.75 0.31
CA ILE A 25 7.37 -4.06 0.37
C ILE A 25 6.89 -4.44 1.77
N ALA A 26 6.84 -3.47 2.69
CA ALA A 26 6.47 -3.73 4.08
C ALA A 26 5.01 -4.16 4.25
N SER A 27 4.14 -3.73 3.33
CA SER A 27 2.72 -4.08 3.31
C SER A 27 2.21 -4.02 1.87
N ILE A 28 2.28 -5.15 1.17
CA ILE A 28 1.73 -5.28 -0.18
C ILE A 28 0.25 -5.65 -0.04
N THR A 29 -0.62 -4.90 -0.70
CA THR A 29 -2.04 -5.18 -0.72
C THR A 29 -2.33 -6.51 -1.41
N GLN A 30 -3.02 -7.42 -0.73
CA GLN A 30 -3.46 -8.69 -1.29
C GLN A 30 -4.76 -8.48 -2.11
N PRO A 31 -4.77 -8.71 -3.43
CA PRO A 31 -5.93 -8.39 -4.26
C PRO A 31 -7.19 -9.17 -3.91
N SER A 32 -7.05 -10.44 -3.51
CA SER A 32 -8.18 -11.29 -3.11
C SER A 32 -8.91 -10.73 -1.89
N GLU A 33 -8.16 -10.28 -0.89
CA GLU A 33 -8.73 -9.74 0.36
C GLU A 33 -9.39 -8.37 0.15
N VAL A 34 -8.78 -7.51 -0.68
CA VAL A 34 -9.32 -6.17 -0.95
C VAL A 34 -10.51 -6.19 -1.90
N ALA A 35 -10.57 -7.14 -2.84
CA ALA A 35 -11.72 -7.29 -3.72
C ALA A 35 -13.01 -7.51 -2.91
N ASP A 36 -12.96 -8.38 -1.90
CA ASP A 36 -14.11 -8.65 -1.03
C ASP A 36 -14.54 -7.41 -0.24
N GLN A 37 -13.58 -6.63 0.27
CA GLN A 37 -13.88 -5.37 0.98
C GLN A 37 -14.54 -4.33 0.09
N ILE A 38 -14.10 -4.21 -1.17
CA ILE A 38 -14.68 -3.28 -2.14
C ILE A 38 -16.13 -3.68 -2.46
N VAL A 39 -16.36 -4.98 -2.72
CA VAL A 39 -17.70 -5.50 -3.05
C VAL A 39 -18.66 -5.31 -1.89
N ASP A 40 -18.22 -5.56 -0.65
CA ASP A 40 -19.04 -5.32 0.54
C ASP A 40 -19.42 -3.85 0.67
N ASN A 41 -18.44 -2.94 0.63
CA ASN A 41 -18.71 -1.51 0.72
C ASN A 41 -19.60 -0.99 -0.42
N TYR A 42 -19.48 -1.55 -1.63
CA TYR A 42 -20.37 -1.23 -2.74
C TYR A 42 -21.83 -1.64 -2.45
N LYS A 43 -22.04 -2.86 -1.94
CA LYS A 43 -23.39 -3.34 -1.55
C LYS A 43 -23.98 -2.52 -0.41
N ARG A 44 -23.15 -2.12 0.56
CA ARG A 44 -23.55 -1.22 1.66
C ARG A 44 -24.01 0.14 1.11
N ALA A 45 -23.26 0.71 0.15
CA ALA A 45 -23.62 1.96 -0.51
C ALA A 45 -24.99 1.87 -1.20
N LEU A 46 -25.24 0.80 -1.96
CA LEU A 46 -26.51 0.58 -2.64
C LEU A 46 -27.69 0.37 -1.67
N SER A 47 -27.41 -0.17 -0.50
CA SER A 47 -28.41 -0.47 0.53
C SER A 47 -28.62 0.68 1.52
N GLY A 48 -27.97 1.84 1.30
CA GLY A 48 -28.02 2.99 2.21
C GLY A 48 -27.37 2.73 3.58
N MET A 49 -26.54 1.69 3.70
CA MET A 49 -25.81 1.39 4.92
C MET A 49 -24.53 2.23 5.01
N GLU A 50 -24.09 2.49 6.23
CA GLU A 50 -22.87 3.24 6.49
C GLU A 50 -21.64 2.51 5.93
N LEU A 51 -20.79 3.21 5.18
CA LEU A 51 -19.57 2.64 4.60
C LEU A 51 -18.52 2.33 5.66
N ASN A 52 -17.79 1.24 5.48
CA ASN A 52 -16.65 0.89 6.32
C ASN A 52 -15.42 1.72 5.94
N HIS A 53 -14.61 2.08 6.94
CA HIS A 53 -13.28 2.69 6.78
C HIS A 53 -13.25 4.00 5.97
N LYS A 54 -14.24 4.88 6.18
CA LYS A 54 -14.29 6.19 5.50
C LYS A 54 -13.11 7.06 5.92
N VAL A 55 -12.47 7.69 4.93
CA VAL A 55 -11.49 8.77 5.14
C VAL A 55 -12.19 10.01 5.66
N GLU A 56 -11.70 10.56 6.77
CA GLU A 56 -12.14 11.86 7.28
C GLU A 56 -11.36 12.98 6.58
N ARG A 57 -11.94 13.53 5.50
CA ARG A 57 -11.25 14.48 4.62
C ARG A 57 -10.69 15.73 5.32
N GLN A 58 -11.32 16.19 6.40
CA GLN A 58 -10.82 17.33 7.18
C GLN A 58 -9.58 16.98 8.01
N LYS A 59 -9.47 15.72 8.44
CA LYS A 59 -8.30 15.21 9.18
C LYS A 59 -7.18 14.76 8.27
N GLY A 60 -7.49 14.40 7.02
CA GLY A 60 -6.53 13.98 6.00
C GLY A 60 -6.14 12.50 6.07
N TYR A 61 -6.88 11.69 6.84
CA TYR A 61 -6.73 10.24 6.96
C TYR A 61 -8.09 9.58 7.16
#